data_AF-A0A7J0GI55-F1
#
_entry.id   AF-A0A7J0GI55-F1
#
_cell.length_a   1.000
_cell.length_b   1.000
_cell.length_c   1.000
_cell.angle_alpha   90.00
_cell.angle_beta   90.00
_cell.angle_gamma   90.00
#
_symmetry.space_group_name_H-M   'P 1'
#
loop_
_entity.id
_entity.type
_entity.pdbx_description
1 polymer ?
#
loop_
_entity_poly.entity_id
_entity_poly.type
_entity_poly.pdbx_seq_one_letter_code
_entity_poly.pdbx_strand_id
1 'polypeptide(L)'
;MDSLALICTIALLGGGIYWFVCILGPAEQKGKRAVDLSGGSISAEKVQDKLQSVLVLLPPPQGDRKDRERDGRRPHLRRPRRQNPRRRCCGVGGPMRAIAAHSRAKVVGITINEYQVNRAKIHNKKAGLDALCEVVCGNFLEMPFDDNSFDGAYSIEATCHAPKLEEVYAEVYRVLKPGALYVSYEWVTTDKFNGDDAEHVEVIQGIERGDALPGLRSYNEIAETARKVGFEVVREKDLASPPAEPWWTRLKMGRISYWRNHIVITVLAALGIAPKGTVDVHEMLFKTADYLTRGGDSGIFSPMHMILCRQTSRSIP
;
A
#
# COMPACT_ATOMS: atom_id res chain seq x y z
N MET A 1 -44.93 -19.31 19.45
CA MET A 1 -44.21 -18.21 18.77
C MET A 1 -44.83 -18.05 17.41
N ASP A 2 -45.34 -16.84 17.14
CA ASP A 2 -46.20 -16.56 15.99
C ASP A 2 -45.43 -16.75 14.68
N SER A 3 -46.00 -17.50 13.73
CA SER A 3 -45.36 -17.84 12.45
C SER A 3 -44.93 -16.59 11.68
N LEU A 4 -45.63 -15.47 11.91
CA LEU A 4 -45.29 -14.16 11.37
C LEU A 4 -43.95 -13.62 11.89
N ALA A 5 -43.65 -13.80 13.18
CA ALA A 5 -42.40 -13.36 13.78
C ALA A 5 -41.20 -14.18 13.27
N LEU A 6 -41.39 -15.47 13.01
CA LEU A 6 -40.37 -16.34 12.41
C LEU A 6 -40.07 -15.92 10.95
N ILE A 7 -41.11 -15.63 10.16
CA ILE A 7 -40.97 -15.18 8.77
C ILE A 7 -40.28 -13.82 8.69
N CYS A 8 -40.66 -12.85 9.55
CA CYS A 8 -40.00 -11.54 9.60
C CYS A 8 -38.52 -11.65 10.02
N THR A 9 -38.19 -12.55 10.94
CA THR A 9 -36.81 -12.77 11.39
C THR A 9 -35.96 -13.42 10.29
N ILE A 10 -36.50 -14.41 9.58
CA ILE A 10 -35.84 -15.05 8.44
C ILE A 10 -35.67 -14.06 7.28
N ALA A 11 -36.65 -13.19 7.02
CA ALA A 11 -36.56 -12.16 5.99
C ALA A 11 -35.53 -11.07 6.33
N LEU A 12 -35.41 -10.67 7.60
CA LEU A 12 -34.39 -9.72 8.06
C LEU A 12 -32.98 -10.33 8.00
N LEU A 13 -32.81 -11.59 8.40
CA LEU A 13 -31.54 -12.30 8.29
C LEU A 13 -31.17 -12.55 6.82
N GLY A 14 -32.12 -12.99 5.99
CA GLY A 14 -31.93 -13.20 4.56
C GLY A 14 -31.62 -11.91 3.81
N GLY A 15 -32.32 -10.82 4.13
CA GLY A 15 -32.06 -9.49 3.58
C GLY A 15 -30.71 -8.91 4.04
N GLY A 16 -30.34 -9.13 5.29
CA GLY A 16 -29.04 -8.74 5.84
C GLY A 16 -27.88 -9.51 5.21
N ILE A 17 -28.03 -10.83 5.02
CA ILE A 17 -27.05 -11.68 4.34
C ILE A 17 -26.96 -11.32 2.84
N TYR A 18 -28.09 -11.09 2.17
CA TYR A 18 -28.11 -10.63 0.78
C TYR A 18 -27.43 -9.27 0.60
N TRP A 19 -27.74 -8.30 1.46
CA TRP A 19 -27.08 -7.00 1.45
C TRP A 19 -25.57 -7.14 1.74
N PHE A 20 -25.19 -7.99 2.69
CA PHE A 20 -23.79 -8.20 3.04
C PHE A 20 -23.01 -8.92 1.93
N VAL A 21 -23.58 -9.94 1.28
CA VAL A 21 -22.93 -10.72 0.23
C VAL A 21 -22.96 -10.01 -1.12
N CYS A 22 -24.06 -9.36 -1.49
CA CYS A 22 -24.25 -8.77 -2.81
C CYS A 22 -23.88 -7.27 -2.86
N ILE A 23 -23.96 -6.54 -1.75
CA ILE A 23 -23.64 -5.09 -1.70
C ILE A 23 -22.31 -4.81 -0.98
N LEU A 24 -21.93 -5.62 0.03
CA LEU A 24 -20.65 -5.49 0.76
C LEU A 24 -19.63 -6.61 0.49
N GLY A 25 -20.01 -7.68 -0.20
CA GLY A 25 -19.15 -8.83 -0.45
C GLY A 25 -18.01 -8.52 -1.43
N PRO A 26 -16.90 -9.26 -1.36
CA PRO A 26 -15.67 -8.94 -2.09
C PRO A 26 -15.95 -8.78 -3.58
N ALA A 27 -15.29 -7.80 -4.19
CA ALA A 27 -15.32 -7.55 -5.62
C ALA A 27 -14.59 -8.66 -6.40
N GLU A 28 -15.03 -9.91 -6.26
CA GLU A 28 -14.61 -11.02 -7.08
C GLU A 28 -15.43 -12.28 -6.78
N GLN A 29 -16.51 -12.47 -7.53
CA GLN A 29 -16.77 -13.79 -8.09
C GLN A 29 -17.46 -13.65 -9.44
N LYS A 30 -16.75 -14.04 -10.49
CA LYS A 30 -17.26 -15.03 -11.46
C LYS A 30 -16.08 -15.90 -11.87
N GLY A 31 -16.04 -17.14 -11.38
CA GLY A 31 -15.41 -18.22 -12.15
C GLY A 31 -14.64 -19.36 -11.46
N LYS A 32 -14.47 -19.45 -10.12
CA LYS A 32 -13.85 -20.66 -9.51
C LYS A 32 -14.47 -21.02 -8.14
N ARG A 33 -14.58 -22.32 -7.86
CA ARG A 33 -15.23 -22.92 -6.68
C ARG A 33 -14.28 -22.94 -5.47
N ALA A 34 -14.84 -22.74 -4.28
CA ALA A 34 -14.11 -22.57 -3.01
C ALA A 34 -13.37 -23.82 -2.48
N VAL A 35 -13.52 -24.97 -3.13
CA VAL A 35 -12.87 -26.24 -2.75
C VAL A 35 -11.47 -26.43 -3.33
N ASP A 36 -11.05 -25.55 -4.25
CA ASP A 36 -9.72 -25.59 -4.89
C ASP A 36 -8.68 -24.70 -4.17
N LEU A 37 -9.00 -24.16 -2.98
CA LEU A 37 -8.06 -23.41 -2.15
C LEU A 37 -7.38 -24.38 -1.16
N SER A 38 -6.40 -25.14 -1.65
CA SER A 38 -5.53 -25.94 -0.80
C SER A 38 -4.44 -25.07 -0.15
N GLY A 39 -4.53 -24.91 1.17
CA GLY A 39 -3.36 -24.99 2.05
C GLY A 39 -2.60 -23.70 2.36
N GLY A 40 -2.57 -23.37 3.65
CA GLY A 40 -1.45 -22.66 4.28
C GLY A 40 -1.84 -21.59 5.28
N SER A 41 -2.09 -21.99 6.53
CA SER A 41 -1.83 -21.10 7.67
C SER A 41 -0.35 -20.72 7.63
N ILE A 42 -0.07 -19.43 7.44
CA ILE A 42 1.29 -18.90 7.46
C ILE A 42 1.71 -18.88 8.94
N SER A 43 2.70 -19.71 9.31
CA SER A 43 3.32 -19.66 10.63
C SER A 43 4.06 -18.33 10.81
N ALA A 44 4.22 -17.86 12.06
CA ALA A 44 4.83 -16.57 12.38
C ALA A 44 6.23 -16.37 11.75
N GLU A 45 7.03 -17.43 11.61
CA GLU A 45 8.33 -17.39 10.91
C GLU A 45 8.22 -17.10 9.41
N LYS A 46 7.10 -17.42 8.75
CA LYS A 46 6.87 -17.15 7.31
C LYS A 46 6.27 -15.77 7.04
N VAL A 47 5.99 -14.98 8.07
CA VAL A 47 5.47 -13.61 7.92
C VAL A 47 6.59 -12.62 7.64
N GLN A 48 7.78 -12.82 8.24
CA GLN A 48 8.95 -11.95 8.03
C GLN A 48 9.44 -11.97 6.56
N ASP A 49 9.35 -13.10 5.86
CA ASP A 49 9.75 -13.21 4.44
C ASP A 49 8.67 -12.74 3.45
N LYS A 50 7.50 -12.32 3.92
CA LYS A 50 6.32 -11.98 3.08
C LYS A 50 5.84 -10.54 3.27
N LEU A 51 6.75 -9.64 3.62
CA LEU A 51 6.42 -8.25 3.83
C LEU A 51 6.13 -7.51 2.51
N GLN A 52 5.07 -6.72 2.52
CA GLN A 52 4.39 -6.22 1.32
C GLN A 52 4.96 -4.85 0.94
N SER A 53 5.93 -4.81 0.04
CA SER A 53 6.54 -3.56 -0.42
C SER A 53 6.40 -3.41 -1.92
N VAL A 54 5.94 -2.26 -2.40
CA VAL A 54 6.02 -1.90 -3.82
C VAL A 54 6.82 -0.62 -3.98
N LEU A 55 8.07 -0.81 -4.41
CA LEU A 55 8.85 0.23 -5.05
C LEU A 55 8.46 0.25 -6.52
N VAL A 56 8.38 1.44 -7.09
CA VAL A 56 8.02 1.63 -8.48
C VAL A 56 9.05 2.46 -9.18
N LEU A 57 9.49 1.95 -10.32
CA LEU A 57 10.58 2.47 -11.10
C LEU A 57 10.04 2.93 -12.47
N LEU A 58 10.52 4.08 -12.93
CA LEU A 58 10.16 4.69 -14.21
C LEU A 58 11.33 4.45 -15.19
N PRO A 59 11.18 3.60 -16.22
CA PRO A 59 12.23 3.34 -17.20
C PRO A 59 12.29 4.50 -18.23
N PRO A 60 13.30 4.50 -19.10
CA PRO A 60 13.51 5.61 -20.03
C PRO A 60 12.33 5.89 -20.94
N PRO A 61 12.11 7.18 -21.28
CA PRO A 61 11.25 7.51 -22.41
C PRO A 61 11.83 6.80 -23.65
N GLN A 62 11.07 5.89 -24.24
CA GLN A 62 11.43 5.36 -25.54
C GLN A 62 11.32 6.52 -26.54
N GLY A 63 12.45 6.92 -27.12
CA GLY A 63 12.48 8.02 -28.08
C GLY A 63 11.54 7.74 -29.24
N ASP A 64 10.60 8.66 -29.48
CA ASP A 64 9.80 8.67 -30.70
C ASP A 64 10.73 8.90 -31.89
N ARG A 65 11.04 7.82 -32.61
CA ARG A 65 11.51 7.92 -34.00
C ARG A 65 10.36 8.50 -34.82
N LYS A 66 10.65 9.69 -35.39
CA LYS A 66 10.00 10.36 -36.52
C LYS A 66 8.89 9.54 -37.21
N ASP A 67 7.68 10.10 -37.21
CA ASP A 67 6.89 10.27 -38.43
C ASP A 67 6.05 11.55 -38.33
N ARG A 68 6.34 12.49 -39.24
CA ARG A 68 5.56 13.71 -39.46
C ARG A 68 4.43 13.42 -40.46
N GLU A 69 3.32 14.13 -40.27
CA GLU A 69 2.29 14.49 -41.26
C GLU A 69 1.42 13.37 -41.87
N ARG A 70 0.21 13.19 -41.31
CA ARG A 70 -1.08 13.48 -41.96
C ARG A 70 -2.23 12.86 -41.15
N ASP A 71 -3.16 13.71 -40.74
CA ASP A 71 -4.57 13.66 -41.15
C ASP A 71 -5.44 14.31 -40.08
N GLY A 72 -6.11 15.37 -40.50
CA GLY A 72 -7.08 16.10 -39.70
C GLY A 72 -8.36 15.30 -39.62
N ARG A 73 -8.61 14.67 -38.47
CA ARG A 73 -9.95 14.29 -38.03
C ARG A 73 -9.91 14.10 -36.51
N ARG A 74 -10.42 15.09 -35.76
CA ARG A 74 -10.64 14.95 -34.31
C ARG A 74 -11.86 14.04 -34.10
N PRO A 75 -11.76 12.90 -33.40
CA PRO A 75 -12.92 12.33 -32.75
C PRO A 75 -13.02 12.92 -31.34
N HIS A 76 -14.21 13.40 -30.98
CA HIS A 76 -14.55 13.81 -29.61
C HIS A 76 -14.23 12.70 -28.61
N LEU A 77 -13.10 12.81 -27.89
CA LEU A 77 -12.81 11.93 -26.76
C LEU A 77 -13.59 12.41 -25.54
N ARG A 78 -14.54 11.57 -25.11
CA ARG A 78 -15.25 11.69 -23.84
C ARG A 78 -14.24 11.87 -22.70
N ARG A 79 -14.50 12.85 -21.82
CA ARG A 79 -13.81 13.04 -20.54
C ARG A 79 -13.69 11.69 -19.82
N PRO A 80 -12.54 11.35 -19.20
CA PRO A 80 -12.44 10.13 -18.42
C PRO A 80 -13.52 10.15 -17.34
N ARG A 81 -14.40 9.14 -17.35
CA ARG A 81 -15.35 8.90 -16.26
C ARG A 81 -14.54 8.86 -14.96
N ARG A 82 -14.99 9.64 -13.96
CA ARG A 82 -14.50 9.66 -12.58
C ARG A 82 -13.97 8.27 -12.19
N GLN A 83 -12.64 8.14 -12.10
CA GLN A 83 -12.05 6.93 -11.53
C GLN A 83 -12.52 6.86 -10.08
N ASN A 84 -13.22 5.77 -9.76
CA ASN A 84 -13.80 5.55 -8.45
C ASN A 84 -12.65 5.53 -7.41
N PRO A 85 -12.65 6.35 -6.34
CA PRO A 85 -11.51 6.52 -5.42
C PRO A 85 -11.09 5.28 -4.59
N ARG A 86 -11.62 4.09 -4.90
CA ARG A 86 -11.56 2.86 -4.09
C ARG A 86 -10.50 1.84 -4.52
N ARG A 87 -9.49 2.20 -5.33
CA ARG A 87 -8.44 1.26 -5.79
C ARG A 87 -7.04 1.77 -5.50
N ARG A 88 -6.77 2.11 -4.24
CA ARG A 88 -5.43 2.41 -3.74
C ARG A 88 -4.99 1.25 -2.86
N CYS A 89 -4.38 0.26 -3.49
CA CYS A 89 -3.66 -0.80 -2.80
C CYS A 89 -2.23 -0.73 -3.32
N CYS A 90 -1.30 -0.44 -2.41
CA CYS A 90 0.12 -0.20 -2.70
C CYS A 90 0.77 -1.47 -3.27
N GLY A 91 0.33 -2.66 -2.85
CA GLY A 91 0.83 -3.99 -3.29
C GLY A 91 0.36 -4.53 -4.65
N VAL A 92 -0.84 -4.21 -5.13
CA VAL A 92 -1.39 -4.74 -6.42
C VAL A 92 -1.40 -3.70 -7.54
N GLY A 93 -0.50 -2.72 -7.45
CA GLY A 93 -0.24 -1.77 -8.54
C GLY A 93 -1.25 -0.63 -8.68
N GLY A 94 -1.97 -0.26 -7.62
CA GLY A 94 -2.92 0.87 -7.66
C GLY A 94 -2.25 2.19 -8.06
N PRO A 95 -1.27 2.68 -7.26
CA PRO A 95 -0.51 3.90 -7.58
C PRO A 95 0.20 3.84 -8.94
N MET A 96 0.83 2.70 -9.26
CA MET A 96 1.49 2.47 -10.55
C MET A 96 0.56 2.76 -11.73
N ARG A 97 -0.65 2.17 -11.72
CA ARG A 97 -1.62 2.40 -12.80
C ARG A 97 -2.10 3.84 -12.86
N ALA A 98 -2.24 4.51 -11.72
CA ALA A 98 -2.64 5.93 -11.70
C ALA A 98 -1.58 6.81 -12.37
N ILE A 99 -0.30 6.56 -12.08
CA ILE A 99 0.84 7.27 -12.68
C ILE A 99 0.95 6.94 -14.17
N ALA A 100 0.91 5.68 -14.56
CA ALA A 100 0.99 5.28 -15.97
C ALA A 100 -0.17 5.84 -16.80
N ALA A 101 -1.40 5.83 -16.25
CA ALA A 101 -2.57 6.38 -16.94
C ALA A 101 -2.46 7.89 -17.18
N HIS A 102 -1.87 8.63 -16.23
CA HIS A 102 -1.74 10.09 -16.30
C HIS A 102 -0.54 10.52 -17.13
N SER A 103 0.64 9.98 -16.84
CA SER A 103 1.92 10.37 -17.45
C SER A 103 2.21 9.68 -18.78
N ARG A 104 1.59 8.53 -19.03
CA ARG A 104 1.96 7.59 -20.10
C ARG A 104 3.39 7.07 -19.99
N ALA A 105 4.06 7.27 -18.86
CA ALA A 105 5.31 6.62 -18.56
C ALA A 105 5.10 5.10 -18.52
N LYS A 106 6.13 4.37 -18.92
CA LYS A 106 6.27 2.98 -18.54
C LYS A 106 6.59 2.92 -17.06
N VAL A 107 6.16 1.87 -16.39
CA VAL A 107 6.25 1.76 -14.95
C VAL A 107 6.48 0.31 -14.57
N VAL A 108 7.53 0.05 -13.80
CA VAL A 108 7.90 -1.27 -13.29
C VAL A 108 7.70 -1.28 -11.78
N GLY A 109 6.79 -2.11 -11.29
CA GLY A 109 6.63 -2.37 -9.85
C GLY A 109 7.42 -3.61 -9.42
N ILE A 110 8.03 -3.58 -8.25
CA ILE A 110 8.65 -4.77 -7.62
C ILE A 110 7.89 -5.13 -6.34
N THR A 111 7.66 -6.41 -6.08
CA THR A 111 7.11 -6.92 -4.80
C THR A 111 7.66 -8.31 -4.53
N ILE A 112 7.86 -8.69 -3.26
CA ILE A 112 8.32 -10.03 -2.90
C ILE A 112 7.22 -11.10 -3.08
N ASN A 113 5.96 -10.69 -3.24
CA ASN A 113 4.82 -11.59 -3.22
C ASN A 113 4.29 -11.90 -4.63
N GLU A 114 4.58 -13.12 -5.10
CA GLU A 114 4.13 -13.64 -6.40
C GLU A 114 2.60 -13.58 -6.60
N TYR A 115 1.81 -13.75 -5.53
CA TYR A 115 0.36 -13.58 -5.62
C TYR A 115 0.00 -12.15 -6.02
N GLN A 116 0.65 -11.14 -5.42
CA GLN A 116 0.41 -9.74 -5.76
C GLN A 116 0.83 -9.41 -7.18
N VAL A 117 1.93 -9.99 -7.67
CA VAL A 117 2.36 -9.86 -9.08
C VAL A 117 1.25 -10.32 -10.02
N ASN A 118 0.73 -11.53 -9.80
CA ASN A 118 -0.33 -12.10 -10.63
C ASN A 118 -1.62 -11.26 -10.59
N ARG A 119 -2.01 -10.77 -9.42
CA ARG A 119 -3.14 -9.86 -9.24
C ARG A 119 -2.93 -8.53 -9.97
N ALA A 120 -1.75 -7.95 -9.86
CA ALA A 120 -1.41 -6.69 -10.51
C ALA A 120 -1.47 -6.83 -12.04
N LYS A 121 -0.92 -7.92 -12.61
CA LYS A 121 -0.99 -8.22 -14.05
C LYS A 121 -2.45 -8.29 -14.55
N ILE A 122 -3.32 -9.00 -13.83
CA ILE A 122 -4.75 -9.05 -14.16
C ILE A 122 -5.38 -7.66 -14.13
N HIS A 123 -5.07 -6.85 -13.13
CA HIS A 123 -5.62 -5.50 -13.00
C HIS A 123 -5.08 -4.53 -14.06
N ASN A 124 -3.81 -4.65 -14.45
CA ASN A 124 -3.20 -3.86 -15.52
C ASN A 124 -3.89 -4.15 -16.86
N LYS A 125 -4.10 -5.43 -17.19
CA LYS A 125 -4.83 -5.84 -18.40
C LYS A 125 -6.28 -5.35 -18.39
N LYS A 126 -7.00 -5.49 -17.27
CA LYS A 126 -8.37 -4.97 -17.12
C LYS A 126 -8.45 -3.44 -17.29
N ALA A 127 -7.37 -2.72 -17.00
CA ALA A 127 -7.28 -1.27 -17.17
C ALA A 127 -6.76 -0.84 -18.55
N GLY A 128 -6.34 -1.78 -19.41
CA GLY A 128 -5.70 -1.47 -20.70
C GLY A 128 -4.34 -0.79 -20.56
N LEU A 129 -3.61 -1.08 -19.47
CA LEU A 129 -2.32 -0.48 -19.15
C LEU A 129 -1.20 -1.53 -19.11
N ASP A 130 -1.45 -2.77 -19.52
CA ASP A 130 -0.48 -3.86 -19.54
C ASP A 130 0.74 -3.59 -20.44
N ALA A 131 0.61 -2.73 -21.45
CA ALA A 131 1.74 -2.27 -22.26
C ALA A 131 2.64 -1.23 -21.56
N LEU A 132 2.15 -0.60 -20.49
CA LEU A 132 2.86 0.45 -19.74
C LEU A 132 3.23 0.01 -18.33
N CYS A 133 2.57 -0.99 -17.76
CA CYS A 133 2.73 -1.40 -16.37
C CYS A 133 3.20 -2.84 -16.28
N GLU A 134 4.45 -3.02 -15.84
CA GLU A 134 5.05 -4.30 -15.53
C GLU A 134 5.16 -4.48 -14.02
N VAL A 135 5.03 -5.72 -13.54
CA VAL A 135 5.29 -6.06 -12.13
C VAL A 135 6.17 -7.29 -12.06
N VAL A 136 7.25 -7.19 -11.31
CA VAL A 136 8.28 -8.20 -11.09
C VAL A 136 8.22 -8.70 -9.66
N CYS A 137 8.44 -10.00 -9.49
CA CYS A 137 8.64 -10.61 -8.18
C CYS A 137 10.11 -10.45 -7.79
N GLY A 138 10.43 -9.78 -6.69
CA GLY A 138 11.81 -9.55 -6.29
C GLY A 138 11.96 -8.88 -4.93
N ASN A 139 13.18 -8.98 -4.38
CA ASN A 139 13.57 -8.33 -3.14
C ASN A 139 14.06 -6.91 -3.46
N PHE A 140 13.48 -5.89 -2.82
CA PHE A 140 13.93 -4.51 -2.96
C PHE A 140 15.30 -4.19 -2.32
N LEU A 141 15.86 -5.13 -1.53
CA LEU A 141 17.23 -5.08 -1.00
C LEU A 141 18.24 -5.70 -1.96
N GLU A 142 17.77 -6.36 -3.02
CA GLU A 142 18.59 -6.99 -4.05
C GLU A 142 17.79 -6.98 -5.36
N MET A 143 17.68 -5.80 -5.96
CA MET A 143 16.78 -5.60 -7.10
C MET A 143 17.34 -6.29 -8.36
N PRO A 144 16.53 -7.05 -9.10
CA PRO A 144 16.95 -7.78 -10.31
C PRO A 144 17.01 -6.85 -11.53
N PHE A 145 17.65 -5.68 -11.36
CA PHE A 145 17.81 -4.67 -12.40
C PHE A 145 19.27 -4.21 -12.45
N ASP A 146 19.73 -3.89 -13.65
CA ASP A 146 21.07 -3.35 -13.85
C ASP A 146 21.19 -1.92 -13.28
N ASP A 147 22.42 -1.52 -13.00
CA ASP A 147 22.73 -0.16 -12.55
C ASP A 147 22.26 0.88 -13.58
N ASN A 148 21.85 2.06 -13.11
CA ASN A 148 21.45 3.18 -13.98
C ASN A 148 20.36 2.83 -15.02
N SER A 149 19.42 1.97 -14.65
CA SER A 149 18.33 1.51 -15.53
C SER A 149 17.13 2.46 -15.60
N PHE A 150 16.90 3.25 -14.54
CA PHE A 150 15.65 4.02 -14.38
C PHE A 150 15.86 5.53 -14.29
N ASP A 151 14.91 6.29 -14.83
CA ASP A 151 14.92 7.75 -14.93
C ASP A 151 14.18 8.41 -13.76
N GLY A 152 13.54 7.59 -12.92
CA GLY A 152 12.99 8.00 -11.65
C GLY A 152 12.46 6.80 -10.86
N ALA A 153 12.24 7.02 -9.57
CA ALA A 153 11.70 6.01 -8.67
C ALA A 153 10.72 6.63 -7.68
N TYR A 154 9.80 5.83 -7.16
CA TYR A 154 9.06 6.19 -5.97
C TYR A 154 8.74 4.97 -5.10
N SER A 155 8.71 5.17 -3.78
CA SER A 155 8.20 4.23 -2.80
C SER A 155 7.09 4.89 -1.99
N ILE A 156 6.00 4.15 -1.77
CA ILE A 156 4.89 4.59 -0.93
C ILE A 156 4.68 3.53 0.12
N GLU A 157 4.99 3.85 1.39
CA GLU A 157 4.71 2.99 2.54
C GLU A 157 5.30 1.56 2.38
N ALA A 158 6.51 1.49 1.83
CA ALA A 158 7.15 0.22 1.46
C ALA A 158 8.43 -0.05 2.26
N THR A 159 9.26 0.98 2.39
CA THR A 159 10.57 1.02 3.05
C THR A 159 10.51 0.89 4.57
N CYS A 160 9.34 1.14 5.17
CA CYS A 160 9.10 0.91 6.59
C CYS A 160 9.23 -0.57 6.98
N HIS A 161 9.08 -1.51 6.03
CA HIS A 161 9.24 -2.95 6.26
C HIS A 161 10.68 -3.45 6.14
N ALA A 162 11.60 -2.65 5.59
CA ALA A 162 13.00 -3.04 5.53
C ALA A 162 13.63 -2.95 6.92
N PRO A 163 14.53 -3.86 7.33
CA PRO A 163 15.26 -3.71 8.59
C PRO A 163 16.13 -2.44 8.59
N LYS A 164 16.90 -2.23 7.52
CA LYS A 164 17.74 -1.03 7.36
C LYS A 164 17.32 -0.22 6.15
N LEU A 165 17.01 1.05 6.37
CA LEU A 165 16.63 1.97 5.30
C LEU A 165 17.78 2.25 4.33
N GLU A 166 19.00 2.29 4.85
CA GLU A 166 20.22 2.52 4.08
C GLU A 166 20.39 1.49 2.95
N GLU A 167 20.09 0.21 3.21
CA GLU A 167 20.21 -0.87 2.22
C GLU A 167 19.20 -0.69 1.07
N VAL A 168 17.94 -0.32 1.38
CA VAL A 168 16.95 -0.05 0.33
C VAL A 168 17.34 1.20 -0.47
N TYR A 169 17.74 2.28 0.22
CA TYR A 169 18.15 3.50 -0.46
C TYR A 169 19.38 3.28 -1.34
N ALA A 170 20.33 2.44 -0.93
CA ALA A 170 21.48 2.07 -1.74
C ALA A 170 21.08 1.34 -3.02
N GLU A 171 20.16 0.38 -2.94
CA GLU A 171 19.66 -0.31 -4.13
C GLU A 171 18.86 0.63 -5.05
N VAL A 172 18.02 1.51 -4.50
CA VAL A 172 17.32 2.55 -5.29
C VAL A 172 18.33 3.46 -5.97
N TYR A 173 19.37 3.89 -5.27
CA TYR A 173 20.42 4.75 -5.81
C TYR A 173 21.17 4.06 -6.97
N ARG A 174 21.50 2.77 -6.82
CA ARG A 174 22.20 1.95 -7.82
C ARG A 174 21.41 1.84 -9.12
N VAL A 175 20.11 1.54 -9.05
CA VAL A 175 19.28 1.32 -10.25
C VAL A 175 18.86 2.64 -10.93
N LEU A 176 19.01 3.78 -10.26
CA LEU A 176 18.69 5.10 -10.80
C LEU A 176 19.85 5.68 -11.61
N LYS A 177 19.52 6.29 -12.75
CA LYS A 177 20.47 7.05 -13.57
C LYS A 177 20.97 8.30 -12.85
N PRO A 178 22.15 8.82 -13.23
CA PRO A 178 22.63 10.08 -12.74
C PRO A 178 21.66 11.24 -12.99
N GLY A 179 21.34 11.98 -11.93
CA GLY A 179 20.38 13.10 -11.97
C GLY A 179 18.91 12.70 -11.88
N ALA A 180 18.57 11.40 -11.85
CA ALA A 180 17.20 10.94 -11.69
C ALA A 180 16.62 11.29 -10.32
N LEU A 181 15.30 11.44 -10.25
CA LEU A 181 14.60 11.78 -9.01
C LEU A 181 13.98 10.55 -8.35
N TYR A 182 14.06 10.52 -7.03
CA TYR A 182 13.44 9.52 -6.17
C TYR A 182 12.52 10.19 -5.16
N VAL A 183 11.29 9.70 -5.01
CA VAL A 183 10.37 10.15 -3.95
C VAL A 183 10.04 8.99 -3.03
N SER A 184 10.24 9.15 -1.72
CA SER A 184 9.75 8.19 -0.72
C SER A 184 8.69 8.83 0.18
N TYR A 185 7.67 8.04 0.51
CA TYR A 185 6.75 8.28 1.61
C TYR A 185 7.04 7.28 2.72
N GLU A 186 7.55 7.79 3.84
CA GLU A 186 7.98 7.01 4.98
C GLU A 186 6.96 7.10 6.12
N TRP A 187 6.87 6.00 6.87
CA TRP A 187 6.23 5.97 8.18
C TRP A 187 7.29 6.27 9.23
N VAL A 188 7.07 7.31 10.02
CA VAL A 188 8.07 7.82 10.98
C VAL A 188 7.44 8.22 12.30
N THR A 189 8.25 8.19 13.35
CA THR A 189 8.01 8.98 14.55
C THR A 189 8.39 10.43 14.30
N THR A 190 7.60 11.36 14.82
CA THR A 190 7.78 12.81 14.61
C THR A 190 8.63 13.41 15.73
N ASP A 191 8.86 14.72 15.66
CA ASP A 191 9.52 15.51 16.71
C ASP A 191 8.78 15.51 18.06
N LYS A 192 7.50 15.13 18.08
CA LYS A 192 6.68 15.04 19.29
C LYS A 192 6.82 13.71 20.02
N PHE A 193 7.38 12.69 19.36
CA PHE A 193 7.58 11.40 20.00
C PHE A 193 8.59 11.52 21.14
N ASN A 194 8.31 10.86 22.26
CA ASN A 194 9.16 10.84 23.44
C ASN A 194 9.30 9.39 23.90
N GLY A 195 10.53 8.86 23.87
CA GLY A 195 10.81 7.48 24.27
C GLY A 195 10.67 7.22 25.77
N ASP A 196 10.66 8.26 26.60
CA ASP A 196 10.47 8.16 28.05
C ASP A 196 8.99 8.19 28.45
N ASP A 197 8.10 8.53 27.52
CA ASP A 197 6.65 8.53 27.74
C ASP A 197 6.07 7.15 27.43
N ALA A 198 5.58 6.46 28.45
CA ALA A 198 5.03 5.11 28.34
C ALA A 198 3.83 5.03 27.37
N GLU A 199 3.02 6.09 27.26
CA GLU A 199 1.91 6.12 26.31
C GLU A 199 2.42 6.24 24.88
N HIS A 200 3.41 7.10 24.63
CA HIS A 200 4.01 7.24 23.30
C HIS A 200 4.62 5.90 22.85
N VAL A 201 5.37 5.25 23.73
CA VAL A 201 6.00 3.94 23.45
C VAL A 201 4.93 2.87 23.18
N GLU A 202 3.88 2.80 24.00
CA GLU A 202 2.77 1.85 23.78
C GLU A 202 2.13 2.04 22.41
N VAL A 203 1.84 3.29 22.02
CA VAL A 203 1.21 3.60 20.74
C VAL A 203 2.08 3.20 19.56
N ILE A 204 3.37 3.57 19.58
CA ILE A 204 4.30 3.25 18.50
C ILE A 204 4.52 1.73 18.38
N GLN A 205 4.73 1.02 19.50
CA GLN A 205 4.84 -0.44 19.50
C GLN A 205 3.55 -1.12 19.04
N GLY A 206 2.40 -0.53 19.36
CA GLY A 206 1.09 -0.99 18.89
C GLY A 206 0.95 -0.91 17.36
N ILE A 207 1.42 0.19 16.76
CA ILE A 207 1.49 0.37 15.30
C ILE A 207 2.47 -0.65 14.71
N GLU A 208 3.69 -0.74 15.25
CA GLU A 208 4.71 -1.67 14.76
C GLU A 208 4.24 -3.12 14.77
N ARG A 209 3.62 -3.56 15.86
CA ARG A 209 3.07 -4.92 15.99
C ARG A 209 1.91 -5.15 15.03
N GLY A 210 1.02 -4.16 14.93
CA GLY A 210 -0.19 -4.24 14.13
C GLY A 210 0.06 -4.29 12.63
N ASP A 211 1.09 -3.58 12.18
CA ASP A 211 1.51 -3.46 10.78
C ASP A 211 2.75 -4.31 10.43
N ALA A 212 3.23 -5.12 11.39
CA ALA A 212 4.41 -5.99 11.28
C ALA A 212 5.66 -5.22 10.81
N LEU A 213 5.96 -4.11 11.48
CA LEU A 213 7.13 -3.28 11.22
C LEU A 213 8.31 -3.73 12.11
N PRO A 214 9.55 -3.73 11.60
CA PRO A 214 10.74 -4.04 12.39
C PRO A 214 11.09 -2.96 13.43
N GLY A 215 10.45 -1.79 13.33
CA GLY A 215 10.67 -0.61 14.16
C GLY A 215 10.45 0.67 13.35
N LEU A 216 9.73 1.64 13.89
CA LEU A 216 9.55 2.95 13.26
C LEU A 216 10.80 3.80 13.48
N ARG A 217 11.23 4.46 12.41
CA ARG A 217 12.39 5.37 12.40
C ARG A 217 11.95 6.77 12.79
N SER A 218 12.88 7.56 13.29
CA SER A 218 12.63 8.98 13.50
C SER A 218 12.70 9.74 12.18
N TYR A 219 11.87 10.78 12.04
CA TYR A 219 11.77 11.58 10.82
C TYR A 219 13.11 12.19 10.39
N ASN A 220 13.98 12.54 11.33
CA ASN A 220 15.30 13.13 11.06
C ASN A 220 16.28 12.14 10.43
N GLU A 221 16.16 10.85 10.73
CA GLU A 221 17.03 9.79 10.20
C GLU A 221 16.82 9.57 8.70
N ILE A 222 15.65 9.93 8.16
CA ILE A 222 15.28 9.68 6.77
C ILE A 222 16.20 10.44 5.80
N ALA A 223 16.28 11.76 5.97
CA ALA A 223 17.12 12.59 5.11
C ALA A 223 18.61 12.36 5.35
N GLU A 224 19.02 12.07 6.58
CA GLU A 224 20.40 11.71 6.91
C GLU A 224 20.83 10.42 6.21
N THR A 225 19.99 9.38 6.25
CA THR A 225 20.24 8.11 5.57
C THR A 225 20.32 8.29 4.06
N ALA A 226 19.43 9.08 3.46
CA ALA A 226 19.49 9.38 2.03
C ALA A 226 20.80 10.07 1.63
N ARG A 227 21.26 11.05 2.41
CA ARG A 227 22.55 11.73 2.18
C ARG A 227 23.73 10.78 2.33
N LYS A 228 23.70 9.90 3.34
CA LYS A 228 24.76 8.91 3.59
C LYS A 228 24.97 7.96 2.40
N VAL A 229 23.87 7.56 1.76
CA VAL A 229 23.91 6.72 0.54
C VAL A 229 24.44 7.47 -0.69
N GLY A 230 24.33 8.81 -0.71
CA GLY A 230 24.81 9.65 -1.81
C GLY A 230 23.71 10.45 -2.53
N PHE A 231 22.47 10.41 -2.07
CA PHE A 231 21.42 11.27 -2.61
C PHE A 231 21.61 12.73 -2.20
N GLU A 232 21.32 13.65 -3.12
CA GLU A 232 21.04 15.04 -2.80
C GLU A 232 19.57 15.14 -2.36
N VAL A 233 19.32 15.54 -1.11
CA VAL A 233 17.95 15.77 -0.61
C VAL A 233 17.47 17.13 -1.12
N VAL A 234 16.58 17.09 -2.13
CA VAL A 234 16.03 18.27 -2.78
C VAL A 234 14.90 18.88 -1.96
N ARG A 235 14.07 18.04 -1.34
CA ARG A 235 12.94 18.49 -0.52
C ARG A 235 12.59 17.43 0.51
N GLU A 236 12.26 17.88 1.71
CA GLU A 236 11.71 17.06 2.78
C GLU A 236 10.48 17.77 3.34
N LYS A 237 9.39 17.03 3.52
CA LYS A 237 8.15 17.58 4.05
C LYS A 237 7.27 16.47 4.60
N ASP A 238 6.75 16.67 5.81
CA ASP A 238 5.60 15.89 6.27
C ASP A 238 4.32 16.34 5.54
N LEU A 239 3.74 15.44 4.75
CA LEU A 239 2.48 15.69 4.03
C LEU A 239 1.24 15.31 4.84
N ALA A 240 1.40 14.74 6.04
CA ALA A 240 0.31 14.57 7.00
C ALA A 240 0.01 15.86 7.77
N SER A 241 0.99 16.76 7.86
CA SER A 241 0.83 18.07 8.46
C SER A 241 -0.08 19.00 7.62
N PRO A 242 -0.68 20.05 8.24
CA PRO A 242 -1.51 21.02 7.53
C PRO A 242 -0.85 21.54 6.24
N PRO A 243 -1.60 21.71 5.14
CA PRO A 243 -3.07 21.80 5.03
C PRO A 243 -3.79 20.45 4.84
N ALA A 244 -3.12 19.32 5.05
CA ALA A 244 -3.80 18.03 4.97
C ALA A 244 -4.86 17.88 6.09
N GLU A 245 -5.98 17.27 5.74
CA GLU A 245 -7.00 16.89 6.72
C GLU A 245 -6.51 15.73 7.59
N PRO A 246 -6.94 15.64 8.86
CA PRO A 246 -6.59 14.56 9.78
C PRO A 246 -6.82 13.16 9.17
N TRP A 247 -5.76 12.50 8.74
CA TRP A 247 -5.83 11.24 7.99
C TRP A 247 -6.43 10.09 8.81
N TRP A 248 -6.25 10.13 10.14
CA TRP A 248 -6.74 9.14 11.09
C TRP A 248 -8.26 9.14 11.28
N THR A 249 -8.96 10.22 10.90
CA THR A 249 -10.43 10.28 11.00
C THR A 249 -11.13 9.18 10.22
N ARG A 250 -10.50 8.68 9.15
CA ARG A 250 -11.03 7.56 8.35
C ARG A 250 -10.80 6.19 8.99
N LEU A 251 -9.92 6.10 9.97
CA LEU A 251 -9.63 4.88 10.73
C LEU A 251 -10.51 4.77 11.98
N LYS A 252 -10.97 5.89 12.53
CA LYS A 252 -11.89 5.94 13.67
C LYS A 252 -13.15 5.11 13.38
N MET A 253 -13.30 4.00 14.10
CA MET A 253 -14.48 3.14 14.02
C MET A 253 -15.31 3.26 15.31
N GLY A 254 -16.58 3.63 15.17
CA GLY A 254 -17.47 3.74 16.33
C GLY A 254 -17.73 2.39 16.99
N ARG A 255 -17.89 2.38 18.33
CA ARG A 255 -18.10 1.18 19.16
C ARG A 255 -19.24 0.29 18.66
N ILE A 256 -20.33 0.89 18.18
CA ILE A 256 -21.49 0.16 17.63
C ILE A 256 -21.11 -0.57 16.34
N SER A 257 -20.36 0.10 15.44
CA SER A 257 -19.91 -0.50 14.19
C SER A 257 -18.94 -1.64 14.44
N TYR A 258 -18.03 -1.48 15.39
CA TYR A 258 -17.13 -2.55 15.83
C TYR A 258 -17.90 -3.76 16.35
N TRP A 259 -18.78 -3.57 17.34
CA TRP A 259 -19.51 -4.67 17.97
C TRP A 259 -20.37 -5.45 16.97
N ARG A 260 -21.05 -4.73 16.07
CA ARG A 260 -21.80 -5.34 14.96
C ARG A 260 -20.89 -6.19 14.07
N ASN A 261 -19.76 -5.65 13.63
CA ASN A 261 -18.84 -6.38 12.76
C ASN A 261 -18.23 -7.59 13.46
N HIS A 262 -17.87 -7.44 14.73
CA HIS A 262 -17.30 -8.50 15.56
C HIS A 262 -18.27 -9.67 15.72
N ILE A 263 -19.56 -9.41 15.99
CA ILE A 263 -20.59 -10.46 16.05
C ILE A 263 -20.70 -11.18 14.72
N VAL A 264 -20.82 -10.44 13.61
CA VAL A 264 -20.96 -11.03 12.27
C VAL A 264 -19.77 -11.94 11.96
N ILE A 265 -18.55 -11.47 12.20
CA ILE A 265 -17.33 -12.23 11.94
C ILE A 265 -17.25 -13.47 12.83
N THR A 266 -17.62 -13.36 14.10
CA THR A 266 -17.64 -14.48 15.04
C THR A 266 -18.65 -15.55 14.62
N VAL A 267 -19.85 -15.15 14.21
CA VAL A 267 -20.89 -16.08 13.72
C VAL A 267 -20.42 -16.76 12.43
N LEU A 268 -19.87 -16.01 11.47
CA LEU A 268 -19.37 -16.58 10.21
C LEU A 268 -18.22 -17.57 10.45
N ALA A 269 -17.33 -17.27 11.39
CA ALA A 269 -16.24 -18.18 11.77
C ALA A 269 -16.77 -19.44 12.48
N ALA A 270 -17.73 -19.29 13.41
CA ALA A 270 -18.36 -20.41 14.12
C ALA A 270 -19.12 -21.34 13.16
N LEU A 271 -19.77 -20.79 12.13
CA LEU A 271 -20.44 -21.54 11.08
C LEU A 271 -19.48 -22.15 10.04
N GLY A 272 -18.16 -21.93 10.16
CA GLY A 272 -17.16 -22.42 9.22
C GLY A 272 -17.17 -21.75 7.85
N ILE A 273 -17.91 -20.64 7.69
CA ILE A 273 -17.97 -19.85 6.46
C ILE A 273 -16.70 -18.99 6.34
N ALA A 274 -16.25 -18.42 7.47
CA ALA A 274 -14.97 -17.71 7.54
C ALA A 274 -13.84 -18.65 8.03
N PRO A 275 -12.61 -18.50 7.52
CA PRO A 275 -11.47 -19.28 7.99
C PRO A 275 -11.25 -19.15 9.51
N LYS A 276 -10.71 -20.20 10.13
CA LYS A 276 -10.23 -20.13 11.53
C LYS A 276 -9.19 -19.02 11.67
N GLY A 277 -9.24 -18.27 12.77
CA GLY A 277 -8.39 -17.10 13.02
C GLY A 277 -8.91 -15.77 12.46
N THR A 278 -10.01 -15.76 11.70
CA THR A 278 -10.59 -14.50 11.17
C THR A 278 -11.00 -13.53 12.28
N VAL A 279 -11.48 -14.05 13.43
CA VAL A 279 -11.84 -13.23 14.60
C VAL A 279 -10.60 -12.56 15.19
N ASP A 280 -9.51 -13.30 15.34
CA ASP A 280 -8.25 -12.78 15.88
C ASP A 280 -7.67 -11.69 14.98
N VAL A 281 -7.70 -11.91 13.65
CA VAL A 281 -7.28 -10.90 12.66
C VAL A 281 -8.17 -9.66 12.73
N HIS A 282 -9.49 -9.82 12.90
CA HIS A 282 -10.39 -8.69 13.05
C HIS A 282 -10.10 -7.86 14.30
N GLU A 283 -9.88 -8.52 15.44
CA GLU A 283 -9.53 -7.85 16.69
C GLU A 283 -8.17 -7.15 16.59
N MET A 284 -7.16 -7.81 16.01
CA MET A 284 -5.85 -7.23 15.75
C MET A 284 -5.98 -5.96 14.90
N LEU A 285 -6.64 -6.01 13.75
CA LEU A 285 -6.82 -4.85 12.86
C LEU A 285 -7.56 -3.69 13.55
N PHE A 286 -8.52 -3.99 14.42
CA PHE A 286 -9.20 -2.95 15.19
C PHE A 286 -8.27 -2.28 16.19
N LYS A 287 -7.46 -3.05 16.92
CA LYS A 287 -6.45 -2.50 17.84
C LYS A 287 -5.39 -1.68 17.10
N THR A 288 -4.90 -2.17 15.95
CA THR A 288 -3.98 -1.41 15.10
C THR A 288 -4.57 -0.07 14.66
N ALA A 289 -5.84 -0.06 14.23
CA ALA A 289 -6.52 1.17 13.84
C ALA A 289 -6.66 2.18 15.01
N ASP A 290 -6.85 1.69 16.23
CA ASP A 290 -6.86 2.53 17.43
C ASP A 290 -5.48 3.15 17.70
N TYR A 291 -4.40 2.36 17.64
CA TYR A 291 -3.03 2.88 17.80
C TYR A 291 -2.65 3.88 16.71
N LEU A 292 -2.94 3.60 15.44
CA LEU A 292 -2.76 4.55 14.34
C LEU A 292 -3.55 5.85 14.58
N THR A 293 -4.76 5.72 15.12
CA THR A 293 -5.58 6.87 15.47
C THR A 293 -4.94 7.70 16.57
N ARG A 294 -4.52 7.08 17.67
CA ARG A 294 -3.85 7.75 18.80
C ARG A 294 -2.54 8.39 18.36
N GLY A 295 -1.76 7.72 17.50
CA GLY A 295 -0.51 8.24 16.94
C GLY A 295 -0.72 9.47 16.06
N GLY A 296 -1.77 9.48 15.24
CA GLY A 296 -2.16 10.65 14.46
C GLY A 296 -2.70 11.80 15.32
N ASP A 297 -3.57 11.50 16.30
CA ASP A 297 -4.24 12.50 17.15
C ASP A 297 -3.24 13.23 18.08
N SER A 298 -2.29 12.49 18.68
CA SER A 298 -1.16 13.06 19.44
C SER A 298 -0.11 13.72 18.54
N GLY A 299 -0.06 13.31 17.27
CA GLY A 299 0.90 13.79 16.29
C GLY A 299 2.31 13.23 16.46
N ILE A 300 2.48 12.14 17.22
CA ILE A 300 3.78 11.45 17.40
C ILE A 300 4.15 10.54 16.23
N PHE A 301 3.21 10.29 15.32
CA PHE A 301 3.37 9.41 14.16
C PHE A 301 2.89 10.11 12.88
N SER A 302 3.70 10.02 11.82
CA SER A 302 3.30 10.41 10.47
C SER A 302 3.46 9.25 9.49
N PRO A 303 2.41 8.91 8.71
CA PRO A 303 2.48 7.91 7.64
C PRO A 303 2.94 8.50 6.30
N MET A 304 3.17 9.81 6.22
CA MET A 304 3.38 10.53 4.96
C MET A 304 4.56 11.50 5.03
N HIS A 305 5.63 11.11 5.72
CA HIS A 305 6.88 11.86 5.68
C HIS A 305 7.52 11.71 4.30
N MET A 306 7.47 12.77 3.50
CA MET A 306 7.90 12.74 2.11
C MET A 306 9.32 13.29 1.99
N ILE A 307 10.17 12.52 1.33
CA ILE A 307 11.48 12.97 0.88
C ILE A 307 11.57 12.88 -0.64
N LEU A 308 12.10 13.94 -1.26
CA LEU A 308 12.47 14.01 -2.66
C LEU A 308 13.99 14.10 -2.74
N CYS A 309 14.57 13.11 -3.38
CA CYS A 309 16.00 12.94 -3.55
C CYS A 309 16.37 13.02 -5.03
N ARG A 310 17.59 13.46 -5.31
CA ARG A 310 18.23 13.39 -6.63
C ARG A 310 19.45 12.49 -6.56
N GLN A 311 19.52 11.53 -7.46
CA GLN A 311 20.71 10.69 -7.65
C GLN A 311 21.86 11.61 -8.08
N THR A 312 22.96 11.61 -7.31
CA THR A 312 24.15 12.42 -7.64
C THR A 312 25.16 11.57 -8.40
N SER A 313 25.82 12.14 -9.42
CA SER A 313 26.84 11.44 -10.21
C SER A 313 28.18 11.22 -9.47
N ARG A 314 28.25 11.48 -8.15
CA ARG A 314 29.52 11.39 -7.43
C ARG A 314 29.86 9.93 -7.16
N SER A 315 30.85 9.43 -7.90
CA SER A 315 31.72 8.37 -7.41
C SER A 315 32.19 8.74 -6.01
N ILE A 316 31.88 7.89 -5.03
CA ILE A 316 32.45 7.99 -3.68
C ILE A 316 33.98 8.01 -3.86
N PRO A 317 34.69 9.03 -3.36
CA PRO A 317 36.13 9.18 -3.55
C PRO A 317 36.95 8.05 -2.93
#